data_AF-A0A257QDB7-F1
#
_entry.id   AF-A0A257QDB7-F1
#
_cell.length_a   1.000
_cell.length_b   1.000
_cell.length_c   1.000
_cell.angle_alpha   90.00
_cell.angle_beta   90.00
_cell.angle_gamma   90.00
#
_symmetry.space_group_name_H-M   'P 1'
#
loop_
_entity.id
_entity.type
_entity.pdbx_description
1 polymer ?
#
loop_
_entity_poly.entity_id
_entity_poly.type
_entity_poly.pdbx_seq_one_letter_code
_entity_poly.pdbx_strand_id
1 'polypeptide(L)'
;MESLAVQTPQERQALARTLISDVGRVVLGKEAVIRQALCSVLAGGHLLLEDLPGLGKTTLAHALARSLGLQFRRLQFTADMLPADILGVSIFDTQSREFRFQPGPIFTEVLLADEINRAPPKVQSALLEAMEERQVTIEGKHYALPETFFVIATQNPAHQQGTYPLPESQLDRFALVLGMGYPDP
;
A
#
# COMPACT_ATOMS: atom_id res chain seq x y z
N MET A 1 6.19 -6.64 -27.28
CA MET A 1 5.55 -6.95 -25.98
C MET A 1 4.07 -6.69 -26.16
N GLU A 2 3.36 -7.74 -26.57
CA GLU A 2 1.93 -7.66 -26.88
C GLU A 2 1.13 -7.29 -25.63
N SER A 3 0.23 -6.35 -25.84
CA SER A 3 -0.78 -5.91 -24.88
C SER A 3 -1.58 -7.11 -24.39
N LEU A 4 -1.56 -7.37 -23.07
CA LEU A 4 -2.60 -8.13 -22.37
C LEU A 4 -3.92 -7.32 -22.38
N ALA A 5 -4.40 -6.92 -23.55
CA ALA A 5 -5.72 -6.35 -23.69
C ALA A 5 -6.71 -7.49 -23.47
N VAL A 6 -7.15 -7.68 -22.22
CA VAL A 6 -8.26 -8.55 -21.89
C VAL A 6 -9.52 -7.92 -22.49
N GLN A 7 -9.99 -8.47 -23.62
CA GLN A 7 -10.94 -7.78 -24.50
C GLN A 7 -12.40 -8.04 -24.11
N THR A 8 -12.69 -9.18 -23.49
CA THR A 8 -14.07 -9.57 -23.12
C THR A 8 -14.29 -9.62 -21.60
N PRO A 9 -15.53 -9.40 -21.12
CA PRO A 9 -15.88 -9.59 -19.71
C PRO A 9 -15.56 -11.00 -19.19
N GLN A 10 -15.70 -12.03 -20.04
CA GLN A 10 -15.40 -13.42 -19.70
C GLN A 10 -13.91 -13.64 -19.46
N GLU A 11 -13.04 -13.08 -20.29
CA GLU A 11 -11.59 -13.18 -20.11
C GLU A 11 -11.15 -12.43 -18.84
N ARG A 12 -11.76 -11.28 -18.51
CA ARG A 12 -11.49 -10.54 -17.27
C ARG A 12 -11.89 -11.34 -16.04
N GLN A 13 -13.05 -12.00 -16.11
CA GLN A 13 -13.51 -12.87 -15.03
C GLN A 13 -12.59 -14.10 -14.87
N ALA A 14 -12.13 -14.69 -15.98
CA ALA A 14 -11.18 -15.80 -15.94
C ALA A 14 -9.85 -15.38 -15.31
N LEU A 15 -9.28 -14.24 -15.73
CA LEU A 15 -8.06 -13.70 -15.16
C LEU A 15 -8.21 -13.41 -13.66
N ALA A 16 -9.31 -12.78 -13.24
CA ALA A 16 -9.57 -12.50 -11.83
C ALA A 16 -9.63 -13.81 -11.01
N ARG A 17 -10.27 -14.86 -11.53
CA ARG A 17 -10.29 -16.18 -10.87
C ARG A 17 -8.89 -16.79 -10.76
N THR A 18 -8.07 -16.67 -11.80
CA THR A 18 -6.67 -17.12 -11.77
C THR A 18 -5.88 -16.38 -10.69
N LEU A 19 -5.98 -15.05 -10.64
CA LEU A 19 -5.30 -14.23 -9.63
C LEU A 19 -5.73 -14.61 -8.20
N ILE A 20 -7.04 -14.79 -7.97
CA ILE A 20 -7.56 -15.22 -6.67
C ILE A 20 -7.00 -16.61 -6.30
N SER A 21 -6.97 -17.55 -7.26
CA SER A 21 -6.42 -18.88 -7.05
C SER A 21 -4.92 -18.86 -6.72
N ASP A 22 -4.13 -18.06 -7.44
CA ASP A 22 -2.69 -17.96 -7.23
C ASP A 22 -2.35 -17.36 -5.86
N VAL A 23 -3.07 -16.32 -5.43
CA VAL A 23 -2.92 -15.76 -4.07
C VAL A 23 -3.40 -16.77 -3.02
N GLY A 24 -4.49 -17.49 -3.28
CA GLY A 24 -5.07 -18.51 -2.40
C GLY A 24 -4.16 -19.70 -2.13
N ARG A 25 -3.16 -19.96 -2.98
CA ARG A 25 -2.12 -20.97 -2.72
C ARG A 25 -1.17 -20.59 -1.58
N VAL A 26 -1.06 -19.30 -1.26
CA VAL A 26 -0.17 -18.78 -0.22
C VAL A 26 -0.98 -18.30 0.99
N VAL A 27 -2.14 -17.69 0.77
CA VAL A 27 -3.04 -17.20 1.82
C VAL A 27 -4.22 -18.17 1.94
N LEU A 28 -4.05 -19.20 2.77
CA LEU A 28 -4.99 -20.32 2.89
C LEU A 28 -6.29 -19.92 3.60
N GLY A 29 -7.43 -20.40 3.09
CA GLY A 29 -8.74 -20.25 3.73
C GLY A 29 -9.32 -18.82 3.73
N LYS A 30 -8.73 -17.89 2.96
CA LYS A 30 -9.12 -16.46 2.97
C LYS A 30 -9.63 -15.95 1.62
N GLU A 31 -10.31 -16.78 0.84
CA GLU A 31 -10.78 -16.44 -0.51
C GLU A 31 -11.61 -15.15 -0.55
N ALA A 32 -12.51 -14.94 0.43
CA ALA A 32 -13.32 -13.72 0.52
C ALA A 32 -12.46 -12.45 0.66
N VAL A 33 -11.47 -12.48 1.58
CA VAL A 33 -10.55 -11.37 1.82
C VAL A 33 -9.68 -11.12 0.60
N ILE A 34 -9.17 -12.18 -0.04
CA ILE A 34 -8.38 -12.09 -1.28
C ILE A 34 -9.19 -11.41 -2.38
N ARG A 35 -10.44 -11.83 -2.58
CA ARG A 35 -11.33 -11.26 -3.59
C ARG A 35 -11.63 -9.79 -3.31
N GLN A 36 -11.91 -9.42 -2.06
CA GLN A 36 -12.14 -8.02 -1.67
C GLN A 36 -10.89 -7.16 -1.88
N ALA A 37 -9.72 -7.65 -1.50
CA ALA A 37 -8.45 -6.97 -1.71
C ALA A 37 -8.17 -6.76 -3.21
N LEU A 38 -8.35 -7.80 -4.03
CA LEU A 38 -8.21 -7.69 -5.48
C LEU A 38 -9.20 -6.69 -6.08
N CYS A 39 -10.47 -6.70 -5.63
CA CYS A 39 -11.45 -5.70 -6.07
C CYS A 39 -11.01 -4.26 -5.73
N SER A 40 -10.47 -4.02 -4.53
CA SER A 40 -9.96 -2.71 -4.13
C SER A 40 -8.84 -2.24 -5.06
N VAL A 41 -7.85 -3.10 -5.30
CA VAL A 41 -6.72 -2.80 -6.18
C VAL A 41 -7.18 -2.52 -7.61
N LEU A 42 -8.06 -3.34 -8.17
CA LEU A 42 -8.58 -3.15 -9.53
C LEU A 42 -9.48 -1.91 -9.66
N ALA A 43 -10.10 -1.46 -8.57
CA ALA A 43 -10.84 -0.20 -8.52
C ALA A 43 -9.93 1.03 -8.35
N GLY A 44 -8.60 0.84 -8.23
CA GLY A 44 -7.64 1.91 -7.97
C GLY A 44 -7.70 2.45 -6.54
N GLY A 45 -8.28 1.68 -5.61
CA GLY A 45 -8.41 2.04 -4.20
C GLY A 45 -7.27 1.51 -3.34
N HIS A 46 -7.11 2.14 -2.16
CA HIS A 46 -6.17 1.69 -1.14
C HIS A 46 -6.86 0.75 -0.14
N LEU A 47 -6.07 -0.13 0.49
CA LEU A 47 -6.57 -1.14 1.41
C LEU A 47 -5.98 -0.94 2.81
N LEU A 48 -6.82 -0.97 3.84
CA LEU A 48 -6.40 -1.05 5.23
C LEU A 48 -6.68 -2.44 5.78
N LEU A 49 -5.64 -3.08 6.32
CA LEU A 49 -5.71 -4.38 6.98
C LEU A 49 -5.63 -4.19 8.49
N GLU A 50 -6.74 -4.38 9.19
CA GLU A 50 -6.83 -4.24 10.63
C GLU A 50 -6.96 -5.61 11.27
N ASP A 51 -5.92 -6.04 11.99
CA ASP A 51 -5.95 -7.32 12.68
C ASP A 51 -4.79 -7.53 13.64
N LEU A 52 -4.84 -8.62 14.41
CA LEU A 52 -3.71 -9.04 15.25
C LEU A 52 -2.45 -9.37 14.44
N PRO A 53 -1.24 -9.15 15.01
CA PRO A 53 0.02 -9.54 14.37
C PRO A 53 0.06 -11.03 14.01
N GLY A 54 0.75 -11.37 12.92
CA GLY A 54 0.95 -12.77 12.51
C GLY A 54 -0.17 -13.41 11.68
N LEU A 55 -1.27 -12.71 11.40
CA LEU A 55 -2.41 -13.24 10.62
C LEU A 55 -2.23 -13.18 9.08
N GLY A 56 -1.00 -13.13 8.58
CA GLY A 56 -0.72 -13.21 7.13
C GLY A 56 -1.00 -11.94 6.32
N LYS A 57 -1.20 -10.77 6.94
CA LYS A 57 -1.40 -9.47 6.25
C LYS A 57 -0.29 -9.14 5.26
N THR A 58 0.97 -9.24 5.71
CA THR A 58 2.17 -9.03 4.88
C THR A 58 2.23 -10.04 3.73
N THR A 59 1.84 -11.29 4.00
CA THR A 59 1.78 -12.36 3.00
C THR A 59 0.76 -12.05 1.91
N LEU A 60 -0.43 -11.59 2.29
CA LEU A 60 -1.47 -11.15 1.35
C LEU A 60 -0.97 -10.01 0.46
N ALA A 61 -0.39 -8.96 1.04
CA ALA A 61 0.11 -7.82 0.30
C ALA A 61 1.18 -8.21 -0.73
N HIS A 62 2.16 -9.01 -0.31
CA HIS A 62 3.22 -9.48 -1.18
C HIS A 62 2.70 -10.44 -2.27
N ALA A 63 1.77 -11.35 -1.93
CA ALA A 63 1.18 -12.29 -2.88
C ALA A 63 0.35 -11.56 -3.96
N LEU A 64 -0.42 -10.53 -3.58
CA LEU A 64 -1.16 -9.70 -4.53
C LEU A 64 -0.21 -8.98 -5.50
N ALA A 65 0.79 -8.27 -4.99
CA ALA A 65 1.76 -7.55 -5.83
C ALA A 65 2.46 -8.49 -6.81
N ARG A 66 2.92 -9.66 -6.32
CA ARG A 66 3.58 -10.68 -7.14
C ARG A 66 2.65 -11.26 -8.21
N SER A 67 1.39 -11.53 -7.87
CA SER A 67 0.41 -12.10 -8.82
C SER A 67 0.03 -11.10 -9.91
N LEU A 68 0.04 -9.81 -9.59
CA LEU A 68 -0.21 -8.72 -10.53
C LEU A 68 1.04 -8.29 -11.33
N GLY A 69 2.22 -8.82 -10.98
CA GLY A 69 3.49 -8.46 -11.64
C GLY A 69 3.98 -7.05 -11.31
N LEU A 70 3.58 -6.49 -10.17
CA LEU A 70 3.85 -5.11 -9.79
C LEU A 70 5.06 -4.99 -8.85
N GLN A 71 5.79 -3.88 -8.96
CA GLN A 71 6.89 -3.53 -8.06
C GLN A 71 6.37 -3.33 -6.64
N PHE A 72 6.93 -4.12 -5.72
CA PHE A 72 6.55 -4.14 -4.32
C PHE A 72 7.63 -3.51 -3.45
N ARG A 73 7.22 -2.62 -2.55
CA ARG A 73 8.07 -2.15 -1.45
C ARG A 73 7.32 -2.28 -0.13
N ARG A 74 8.03 -2.72 0.90
CA ARG A 74 7.55 -2.73 2.29
C ARG A 74 8.24 -1.61 3.06
N LEU A 75 7.44 -0.85 3.80
CA LEU A 75 7.92 0.16 4.74
C LEU A 75 7.29 -0.09 6.10
N GLN A 76 8.13 -0.22 7.12
CA GLN A 76 7.71 -0.37 8.51
C GLN A 76 7.60 1.02 9.15
N PHE A 77 6.42 1.39 9.64
CA PHE A 77 6.21 2.66 10.31
C PHE A 77 6.72 2.60 11.75
N THR A 78 7.40 3.66 12.17
CA THR A 78 8.01 3.78 13.51
C THR A 78 7.74 5.17 14.09
N ALA A 79 7.84 5.29 15.42
CA ALA A 79 7.50 6.51 16.15
C ALA A 79 8.45 7.70 15.87
N ASP A 80 9.66 7.41 15.40
CA ASP A 80 10.71 8.37 15.08
C ASP A 80 10.77 8.75 13.58
N MET A 81 9.93 8.12 12.76
CA MET A 81 9.88 8.37 11.32
C MET A 81 9.52 9.83 11.01
N LEU A 82 10.07 10.34 9.92
CA LEU A 82 9.78 11.65 9.35
C LEU A 82 9.03 11.50 8.01
N PRO A 83 8.24 12.50 7.57
CA PRO A 83 7.61 12.49 6.26
C PRO A 83 8.60 12.24 5.10
N ALA A 84 9.80 12.82 5.24
CA ALA A 84 10.92 12.65 4.31
C ALA A 84 11.33 11.18 4.10
N ASP A 85 11.19 10.32 5.11
CA ASP A 85 11.54 8.90 5.02
C ASP A 85 10.57 8.12 4.11
N ILE A 86 9.38 8.68 3.86
CA ILE A 86 8.35 8.12 2.95
C ILE A 86 8.43 8.78 1.58
N LEU A 87 8.42 10.12 1.60
CA LEU A 87 8.25 10.95 0.42
C LEU A 87 9.56 11.14 -0.36
N GLY A 88 10.71 11.02 0.31
CA GLY A 88 12.01 11.36 -0.26
C GLY A 88 12.49 12.74 0.16
N VAL A 89 13.71 13.06 -0.27
CA VAL A 89 14.45 14.26 0.16
C VAL A 89 15.14 14.92 -1.01
N SER A 90 15.39 16.22 -0.86
CA SER A 90 16.26 16.98 -1.75
C SER A 90 17.68 16.96 -1.20
N ILE A 91 18.64 16.41 -1.94
CA ILE A 91 20.04 16.28 -1.53
C ILE A 91 20.89 17.20 -2.40
N PHE A 92 21.75 18.00 -1.79
CA PHE A 92 22.70 18.83 -2.51
C PHE A 92 23.83 17.97 -3.09
N ASP A 93 23.89 17.88 -4.41
CA ASP A 93 24.98 17.23 -5.14
C ASP A 93 26.15 18.21 -5.24
N THR A 94 27.27 17.88 -4.59
CA THR A 94 28.46 18.75 -4.55
C THR A 94 29.18 18.83 -5.89
N GLN A 95 29.02 17.85 -6.77
CA GLN A 95 29.63 17.84 -8.10
C GLN A 95 28.85 18.75 -9.06
N SER A 96 27.53 18.58 -9.14
CA SER A 96 26.70 19.44 -10.00
C SER A 96 26.33 20.78 -9.36
N ARG A 97 26.57 20.96 -8.05
CA ARG A 97 26.15 22.13 -7.26
C ARG A 97 24.64 22.40 -7.35
N GLU A 98 23.87 21.32 -7.45
CA GLU A 98 22.43 21.37 -7.62
C GLU A 98 21.74 20.46 -6.61
N PHE A 99 20.53 20.84 -6.22
CA PHE A 99 19.67 19.98 -5.43
C PHE A 99 19.03 18.90 -6.31
N ARG A 100 19.27 17.64 -5.98
CA ARG A 100 18.71 16.46 -6.64
C ARG A 100 17.72 15.78 -5.73
N PHE A 101 16.55 15.48 -6.28
CA PHE A 101 15.54 14.72 -5.57
C PHE A 101 15.94 13.24 -5.49
N GLN A 102 15.97 12.72 -4.28
CA GLN A 102 16.12 11.31 -3.98
C GLN A 102 14.73 10.75 -3.61
N PRO A 103 14.11 9.93 -4.47
CA PRO A 103 12.77 9.43 -4.24
C PRO A 103 12.71 8.51 -3.02
N GLY A 104 11.66 8.68 -2.21
CA GLY A 104 11.37 7.83 -1.07
C GLY A 104 10.73 6.49 -1.46
N PRO A 105 10.43 5.63 -0.48
CA PRO A 105 9.79 4.33 -0.68
C PRO A 105 8.40 4.38 -1.31
N ILE A 106 7.72 5.52 -1.28
CA ILE A 106 6.40 5.66 -1.91
C ILE A 106 6.43 5.58 -3.44
N PHE A 107 7.59 5.82 -4.08
CA PHE A 107 7.78 5.68 -5.52
C PHE A 107 7.93 4.19 -5.90
N THR A 108 6.82 3.47 -5.84
CA THR A 108 6.65 2.05 -6.15
C THR A 108 5.24 1.82 -6.69
N GLU A 109 4.93 0.66 -7.24
CA GLU A 109 3.56 0.34 -7.67
C GLU A 109 2.71 -0.15 -6.50
N VAL A 110 3.28 -0.97 -5.62
CA VAL A 110 2.64 -1.45 -4.39
C VAL A 110 3.48 -1.09 -3.18
N LEU A 111 2.92 -0.27 -2.28
CA LEU A 111 3.51 0.00 -0.97
C LEU A 111 2.75 -0.75 0.12
N LEU A 112 3.43 -1.66 0.81
CA LEU A 112 2.98 -2.15 2.11
C LEU A 112 3.45 -1.19 3.20
N ALA A 113 2.51 -0.43 3.75
CA ALA A 113 2.73 0.47 4.88
C ALA A 113 2.39 -0.28 6.18
N ASP A 114 3.40 -0.88 6.80
CA ASP A 114 3.20 -1.78 7.94
C ASP A 114 3.13 -0.97 9.25
N GLU A 115 2.09 -1.22 10.05
CA GLU A 115 1.81 -0.59 11.33
C GLU A 115 1.74 0.94 11.25
N ILE A 116 0.96 1.47 10.30
CA ILE A 116 0.87 2.92 10.01
C ILE A 116 0.56 3.76 11.24
N ASN A 117 -0.19 3.18 12.19
CA ASN A 117 -0.56 3.82 13.43
C ASN A 117 0.58 3.88 14.46
N ARG A 118 1.79 3.40 14.17
CA ARG A 118 2.98 3.62 15.02
C ARG A 118 3.71 4.91 14.70
N ALA A 119 3.52 5.49 13.51
CA ALA A 119 4.16 6.75 13.17
C ALA A 119 3.36 7.96 13.66
N PRO A 120 4.03 9.10 13.90
CA PRO A 120 3.36 10.34 14.27
C PRO A 120 2.32 10.79 13.22
N PRO A 121 1.28 11.55 13.61
CA PRO A 121 0.23 12.00 12.69
C PRO A 121 0.76 12.72 11.44
N LYS A 122 1.84 13.51 11.55
CA LYS A 122 2.47 14.18 10.39
C LYS A 122 2.96 13.22 9.32
N VAL A 123 3.43 12.03 9.71
CA VAL A 123 3.95 10.99 8.80
C VAL A 123 2.80 10.26 8.13
N GLN A 124 1.75 9.95 8.90
CA GLN A 124 0.51 9.39 8.39
C GLN A 124 -0.11 10.33 7.34
N SER A 125 -0.27 11.61 7.68
CA SER A 125 -0.80 12.62 6.75
C SER A 125 0.01 12.71 5.46
N ALA A 126 1.33 12.63 5.52
CA ALA A 126 2.19 12.66 4.34
C ALA A 126 1.93 11.49 3.38
N LEU A 127 1.77 10.27 3.91
CA LEU A 127 1.38 9.11 3.10
C LEU A 127 -0.03 9.30 2.51
N LEU A 128 -0.99 9.73 3.32
CA LEU A 128 -2.39 9.85 2.96
C LEU A 128 -2.65 10.97 1.94
N GLU A 129 -1.90 12.06 2.01
CA GLU A 129 -1.90 13.12 0.99
C GLU A 129 -1.38 12.58 -0.34
N ALA A 130 -0.27 11.83 -0.32
CA ALA A 130 0.28 11.24 -1.54
C ALA A 130 -0.61 10.15 -2.15
N MET A 131 -1.39 9.43 -1.33
CA MET A 131 -2.44 8.52 -1.79
C MET A 131 -3.55 9.25 -2.55
N GLU A 132 -4.03 10.36 -1.99
CA GLU A 132 -5.12 11.15 -2.58
C GLU A 132 -4.67 11.87 -3.86
N GLU A 133 -3.55 12.58 -3.79
CA GLU A 133 -3.05 13.44 -4.87
C GLU A 133 -2.33 12.65 -5.98
N ARG A 134 -1.94 11.39 -5.71
CA ARG A 134 -1.11 10.54 -6.59
C ARG A 134 0.19 11.21 -7.04
N GLN A 135 0.69 12.12 -6.23
CA GLN A 135 1.95 12.83 -6.44
C GLN A 135 2.51 13.29 -5.10
N VAL A 136 3.78 13.68 -5.09
CA VAL A 136 4.45 14.24 -3.93
C VAL A 136 5.00 15.62 -4.30
N THR A 137 4.86 16.59 -3.40
CA THR A 137 5.45 17.92 -3.56
C THR A 137 6.65 18.08 -2.63
N ILE A 138 7.84 18.27 -3.20
CA ILE A 138 9.08 18.52 -2.46
C ILE A 138 9.68 19.83 -2.97
N GLU A 139 9.87 20.80 -2.06
CA GLU A 139 10.45 22.12 -2.36
C GLU A 139 9.75 22.83 -3.55
N GLY A 140 8.42 22.73 -3.61
CA GLY A 140 7.61 23.34 -4.67
C GLY A 140 7.65 22.62 -6.03
N LYS A 141 8.33 21.47 -6.13
CA LYS A 141 8.32 20.61 -7.32
C LYS A 141 7.42 19.40 -7.10
N HIS A 142 6.60 19.09 -8.11
CA HIS A 142 5.73 17.93 -8.11
C HIS A 142 6.42 16.72 -8.74
N TYR A 143 6.29 15.57 -8.10
CA TYR A 143 6.78 14.29 -8.56
C TYR A 143 5.62 13.29 -8.59
N ALA A 144 5.21 12.87 -9.79
CA ALA A 144 4.11 11.94 -9.95
C ALA A 144 4.47 10.55 -9.42
N LEU A 145 3.50 9.87 -8.79
CA LEU A 145 3.61 8.46 -8.47
C LEU A 145 3.22 7.61 -9.69
N PRO A 146 3.61 6.33 -9.74
CA PRO A 146 3.16 5.42 -10.81
C PRO A 146 1.63 5.40 -10.95
N GLU A 147 1.11 5.26 -12.17
CA GLU A 147 -0.35 5.17 -12.39
C GLU A 147 -0.98 3.98 -11.65
N THR A 148 -0.19 2.92 -11.48
CA THR A 148 -0.52 1.68 -10.76
C THR A 148 -0.28 1.78 -9.25
N PHE A 149 0.08 2.95 -8.72
CA PHE A 149 0.36 3.14 -7.29
C PHE A 149 -0.87 2.82 -6.43
N PHE A 150 -0.71 1.88 -5.52
CA PHE A 150 -1.65 1.67 -4.43
C PHE A 150 -0.92 1.30 -3.13
N VAL A 151 -1.67 1.45 -2.03
CA VAL A 151 -1.17 1.24 -0.68
C VAL A 151 -1.98 0.13 -0.03
N ILE A 152 -1.28 -0.82 0.57
CA ILE A 152 -1.84 -1.74 1.54
C ILE A 152 -1.27 -1.32 2.89
N ALA A 153 -2.08 -0.69 3.72
CA ALA A 153 -1.69 -0.32 5.07
C ALA A 153 -2.07 -1.43 6.05
N THR A 154 -1.28 -1.62 7.11
CA THR A 154 -1.69 -2.41 8.26
C THR A 154 -1.70 -1.51 9.49
N GLN A 155 -2.63 -1.77 10.41
CA GLN A 155 -2.63 -1.09 11.70
C GLN A 155 -2.74 -2.08 12.84
N ASN A 156 -2.06 -1.76 13.94
CA ASN A 156 -2.25 -2.46 15.19
C ASN A 156 -3.54 -2.00 15.87
N PRO A 157 -4.15 -2.84 16.74
CA PRO A 157 -5.32 -2.42 17.49
C PRO A 157 -5.07 -1.14 18.31
N ALA A 158 -6.03 -0.21 18.28
CA ALA A 158 -5.88 1.15 18.84
C ALA A 158 -5.61 1.21 20.35
N HIS A 159 -5.80 0.12 21.08
CA HIS A 159 -5.55 0.04 22.53
C HIS A 159 -4.09 -0.30 22.88
N GLN A 160 -3.21 -0.54 21.89
CA GLN A 160 -1.79 -0.77 22.14
C GLN A 160 -1.05 0.54 22.43
N GLN A 161 -0.17 0.53 23.44
CA GLN A 161 0.69 1.67 23.77
C GLN A 161 1.63 2.03 22.61
N GLY A 162 1.90 3.33 22.44
CA GLY A 162 2.78 3.82 21.38
C GLY A 162 2.13 3.82 19.98
N THR A 163 0.80 3.87 19.93
CA THR A 163 0.05 4.04 18.68
C THR A 163 -0.66 5.40 18.63
N TYR A 164 -0.78 5.93 17.41
CA TYR A 164 -1.51 7.12 17.01
C TYR A 164 -2.63 6.66 16.08
N PRO A 165 -3.88 6.54 16.57
CA PRO A 165 -4.98 6.04 15.74
C PRO A 165 -5.24 6.99 14.57
N LEU A 166 -5.61 6.41 13.41
CA LEU A 166 -6.09 7.20 12.30
C LEU A 166 -7.44 7.85 12.68
N PRO A 167 -7.60 9.16 12.50
CA PRO A 167 -8.91 9.81 12.57
C PRO A 167 -9.89 9.21 11.55
N GLU A 168 -11.19 9.28 11.83
CA GLU A 168 -12.24 8.79 10.91
C GLU A 168 -12.11 9.41 9.50
N SER A 169 -11.85 10.71 9.44
CA SER A 169 -11.64 11.42 8.16
C SER A 169 -10.41 10.96 7.37
N GLN A 170 -9.49 10.21 8.00
CA GLN A 170 -8.34 9.60 7.34
C GLN A 170 -8.62 8.15 6.92
N LEU A 171 -9.52 7.46 7.62
CA LEU A 171 -9.99 6.13 7.23
C LEU A 171 -10.76 6.16 5.91
N ASP A 172 -11.49 7.25 5.63
CA ASP A 172 -12.23 7.44 4.37
C ASP A 172 -11.36 7.40 3.11
N ARG A 173 -10.03 7.57 3.23
CA ARG A 173 -9.08 7.46 2.11
C ARG A 173 -8.77 6.02 1.72
N PHE A 174 -9.22 5.04 2.51
CA PHE A 174 -9.13 3.63 2.18
C PHE A 174 -10.44 3.14 1.58
N ALA A 175 -10.38 2.51 0.41
CA ALA A 175 -11.56 1.99 -0.26
C ALA A 175 -12.18 0.82 0.51
N LEU A 176 -11.36 0.03 1.22
CA LEU A 176 -11.80 -1.04 2.09
C LEU A 176 -10.95 -1.11 3.36
N VAL A 177 -11.61 -1.44 4.47
CA VAL A 177 -10.98 -1.90 5.72
C VAL A 177 -11.32 -3.37 5.89
N LEU A 178 -10.33 -4.25 5.92
CA LEU A 178 -10.51 -5.71 5.99
C LEU A 178 -9.78 -6.30 7.19
N GLY A 179 -10.40 -7.32 7.80
CA GLY A 179 -9.75 -8.25 8.72
C GLY A 179 -9.46 -9.59 8.01
N MET A 180 -8.28 -10.13 8.22
CA MET A 180 -7.89 -11.51 7.91
C MET A 180 -8.68 -12.52 8.77
N GLY A 181 -8.90 -12.24 10.05
CA GLY A 181 -9.45 -13.17 11.04
C GLY A 181 -8.55 -14.39 11.29
N TYR A 182 -8.88 -15.20 12.29
CA TYR A 182 -8.13 -16.42 12.61
C TYR A 182 -8.23 -17.46 11.48
N PRO A 183 -7.17 -18.25 11.20
CA PRO A 183 -7.30 -19.41 10.34
C PRO A 183 -8.27 -20.42 10.96
N ASP A 184 -9.02 -21.12 10.10
CA ASP A 184 -9.87 -22.23 10.55
C ASP A 184 -8.98 -23.34 11.17
N PRO A 185 -9.46 -24.06 12.22
CA PRO A 185 -8.71 -25.11 12.90
C PRO A 185 -8.23 -26.27 12.01
#